data_AF-A0A8T6N408-F1
#
_entry.id   AF-A0A8T6N408-F1
#
_cell.length_a   1.000
_cell.length_b   1.000
_cell.length_c   1.000
_cell.angle_alpha   90.00
_cell.angle_beta   90.00
_cell.angle_gamma   90.00
#
_symmetry.space_group_name_H-M   'P 1'
#
loop_
_entity.id
_entity.type
_entity.pdbx_description
1 polymer ?
#
loop_
_entity_poly.entity_id
_entity_poly.type
_entity_poly.pdbx_seq_one_letter_code
_entity_poly.pdbx_strand_id
1 'polypeptide(L)'
;MKILINGDSHTAGAEAVNAHAFAEDDHRYKHLHRQPHPDNLRVSWGQKLGEMLKMGTTILAESASSNDRILRTTNEWLNNHGNDVFVIIQWSTWEREEWLIDGNYHQITASGLDSVPDSHRQKYKEFVADGWNGFRREHHWHVRIRAFHEYLTKQHIPHLFFNGNSWFKKVKAPYDWGLSYWEPYTSSYHDWLQHNGHRTVSSDSYHYDERAHGAWARHMMRHILDNKLI
;
A
#
# COMPACT_ATOMS: atom_id res chain seq x y z
N MET A 1 6.04 21.81 1.26
CA MET A 1 6.06 20.34 1.33
C MET A 1 4.88 19.75 2.08
N LYS A 2 4.10 18.90 1.41
CA LYS A 2 3.03 18.04 1.98
C LYS A 2 3.47 16.57 1.95
N ILE A 3 2.73 15.66 2.59
CA ILE A 3 2.96 14.22 2.47
C ILE A 3 1.86 13.59 1.60
N LEU A 4 2.27 12.80 0.61
CA LEU A 4 1.40 11.89 -0.12
C LEU A 4 1.65 10.46 0.37
N ILE A 5 0.62 9.78 0.83
CA ILE A 5 0.69 8.40 1.32
C ILE A 5 -0.22 7.52 0.47
N ASN A 6 0.29 6.39 0.01
CA ASN A 6 -0.49 5.41 -0.73
C ASN A 6 -0.14 3.97 -0.32
N GLY A 7 -1.07 3.05 -0.53
CA GLY A 7 -0.90 1.65 -0.17
C GLY A 7 -2.20 0.86 -0.23
N ASP A 8 -2.20 -0.31 0.41
CA ASP A 8 -3.37 -1.18 0.49
C ASP A 8 -4.08 -1.06 1.84
N SER A 9 -4.71 -2.15 2.32
CA SER A 9 -5.51 -2.18 3.54
C SER A 9 -4.72 -1.79 4.79
N HIS A 10 -3.40 -2.05 4.83
CA HIS A 10 -2.56 -1.60 5.94
C HIS A 10 -2.44 -0.09 6.00
N THR A 11 -2.37 0.57 4.85
CA THR A 11 -2.34 2.02 4.79
C THR A 11 -3.72 2.64 4.96
N ALA A 12 -4.76 1.95 4.51
CA ALA A 12 -6.16 2.32 4.78
C ALA A 12 -6.55 2.19 6.26
N GLY A 13 -5.77 1.48 7.07
CA GLY A 13 -6.09 1.20 8.48
C GLY A 13 -7.23 0.20 8.66
N ALA A 14 -7.44 -0.69 7.68
CA ALA A 14 -8.56 -1.63 7.70
C ALA A 14 -8.64 -2.36 9.05
N GLU A 15 -9.84 -2.45 9.62
CA GLU A 15 -10.11 -3.12 10.89
C GLU A 15 -9.43 -2.52 12.14
N ALA A 16 -8.75 -1.37 12.04
CA ALA A 16 -8.00 -0.81 13.16
C ALA A 16 -8.86 -0.46 14.39
N VAL A 17 -10.09 0.02 14.15
CA VAL A 17 -11.10 0.31 15.19
C VAL A 17 -12.53 -0.07 14.80
N ASN A 18 -12.78 -0.37 13.53
CA ASN A 18 -14.09 -0.77 12.99
C ASN A 18 -13.91 -1.96 12.04
N ALA A 19 -14.73 -3.00 12.16
CA ALA A 19 -14.61 -4.22 11.35
C ALA A 19 -14.81 -4.00 9.83
N HIS A 20 -15.42 -2.90 9.40
CA HIS A 20 -15.59 -2.58 7.98
C HIS A 20 -14.29 -2.04 7.38
N ALA A 21 -13.73 -2.74 6.39
CA ALA A 21 -12.52 -2.30 5.68
C ALA A 21 -12.83 -1.17 4.68
N PHE A 22 -13.99 -1.21 4.04
CA PHE A 22 -14.46 -0.19 3.11
C PHE A 22 -15.56 0.67 3.76
N ALA A 23 -15.66 1.92 3.34
CA ALA A 23 -16.73 2.81 3.77
C ALA A 23 -18.11 2.29 3.34
N GLU A 24 -18.21 1.68 2.15
CA GLU A 24 -19.49 1.19 1.63
C GLU A 24 -20.11 0.00 2.37
N ASP A 25 -19.32 -0.72 3.16
CA ASP A 25 -19.80 -1.80 4.01
C ASP A 25 -20.57 -1.29 5.24
N ASP A 26 -20.38 0.00 5.59
CA ASP A 26 -21.14 0.68 6.64
C ASP A 26 -22.24 1.54 6.01
N HIS A 27 -23.50 1.28 6.39
CA HIS A 27 -24.68 2.03 5.92
C HIS A 27 -24.55 3.56 6.06
N ARG A 28 -23.78 4.06 7.03
CA ARG A 28 -23.53 5.50 7.26
C ARG A 28 -22.69 6.13 6.14
N TYR A 29 -21.83 5.33 5.49
CA TYR A 29 -20.81 5.81 4.56
C TYR A 29 -20.91 5.19 3.17
N LYS A 30 -22.05 4.56 2.82
CA LYS A 30 -22.31 3.95 1.51
C LYS A 30 -21.99 4.85 0.30
N HIS A 31 -22.18 6.15 0.44
CA HIS A 31 -21.90 7.15 -0.60
C HIS A 31 -20.39 7.38 -0.85
N LEU A 32 -19.51 6.89 0.01
CA LEU A 32 -18.05 6.99 -0.15
C LEU A 32 -17.46 5.80 -0.92
N HIS A 33 -18.28 4.82 -1.30
CA HIS A 33 -17.86 3.65 -2.08
C HIS A 33 -16.68 2.91 -1.43
N ARG A 34 -15.70 2.50 -2.25
CA ARG A 34 -14.50 1.76 -1.85
C ARG A 34 -13.45 2.57 -1.10
N GLN A 35 -13.74 3.80 -0.69
CA GLN A 35 -12.82 4.55 0.17
C GLN A 35 -12.57 3.79 1.49
N PRO A 36 -11.40 3.98 2.13
CA PRO A 36 -11.17 3.48 3.48
C PRO A 36 -12.30 3.88 4.42
N HIS A 37 -12.70 2.97 5.32
CA HIS A 37 -13.69 3.32 6.32
C HIS A 37 -13.20 4.52 7.17
N PRO A 38 -13.98 5.61 7.31
CA PRO A 38 -13.48 6.86 7.92
C PRO A 38 -12.90 6.69 9.34
N ASP A 39 -13.54 5.88 10.19
CA ASP A 39 -13.07 5.63 11.56
C ASP A 39 -11.70 4.94 11.59
N ASN A 40 -11.46 4.02 10.64
CA ASN A 40 -10.23 3.27 10.47
C ASN A 40 -9.11 4.15 9.90
N LEU A 41 -9.43 4.94 8.85
CA LEU A 41 -8.46 5.85 8.23
C LEU A 41 -7.93 6.87 9.24
N ARG A 42 -8.79 7.39 10.12
CA ARG A 42 -8.44 8.36 11.18
C ARG A 42 -7.37 7.83 12.14
N VAL A 43 -7.29 6.52 12.32
CA VAL A 43 -6.30 5.88 13.21
C VAL A 43 -5.21 5.13 12.43
N SER A 44 -5.20 5.24 11.11
CA SER A 44 -4.20 4.60 10.26
C SER A 44 -2.80 5.15 10.54
N TRP A 45 -1.78 4.36 10.22
CA TRP A 45 -0.39 4.77 10.47
C TRP A 45 -0.04 6.05 9.69
N GLY A 46 -0.58 6.21 8.48
CA GLY A 46 -0.32 7.37 7.62
C GLY A 46 -0.90 8.65 8.18
N GLN A 47 -2.13 8.58 8.71
CA GLN A 47 -2.77 9.71 9.38
C GLN A 47 -1.98 10.12 10.63
N LYS A 48 -1.65 9.15 11.49
CA LYS A 48 -0.86 9.38 12.71
C LYS A 48 0.53 9.95 12.40
N LEU A 49 1.20 9.47 11.35
CA LEU A 49 2.51 9.98 10.93
C LEU A 49 2.42 11.45 10.51
N GLY A 50 1.43 11.80 9.69
CA GLY A 50 1.19 13.18 9.25
C GLY A 50 0.95 14.14 10.42
N GLU A 51 0.16 13.72 11.41
CA GLU A 51 -0.08 14.47 12.64
C GLU A 51 1.20 14.67 13.46
N MET A 52 1.99 13.61 13.64
CA MET A 52 3.26 13.68 14.38
C MET A 52 4.27 14.63 13.71
N LEU A 53 4.33 14.62 12.39
CA LEU A 53 5.19 15.51 11.60
C LEU A 53 4.61 16.93 11.43
N LYS A 54 3.35 17.15 11.82
CA LYS A 54 2.61 18.41 11.62
C LYS A 54 2.56 18.86 10.15
N MET A 55 2.42 17.90 9.25
CA MET A 55 2.37 18.14 7.80
C MET A 55 0.96 17.91 7.25
N GLY A 56 0.62 18.65 6.19
CA GLY A 56 -0.59 18.37 5.42
C GLY A 56 -0.44 17.03 4.70
N THR A 57 -1.41 16.12 4.87
CA THR A 57 -1.33 14.74 4.39
C THR A 57 -2.47 14.42 3.44
N THR A 58 -2.15 13.78 2.32
CA THR A 58 -3.13 13.14 1.43
C THR A 58 -2.91 11.64 1.45
N ILE A 59 -3.97 10.86 1.71
CA ILE A 59 -3.92 9.40 1.73
C ILE A 59 -4.79 8.85 0.59
N LEU A 60 -4.18 8.10 -0.33
CA LEU A 60 -4.84 7.49 -1.50
C LEU A 60 -5.10 5.99 -1.35
N ALA A 61 -4.79 5.44 -0.17
CA ALA A 61 -4.87 4.02 0.10
C ALA A 61 -6.29 3.49 -0.05
N GLU A 62 -6.41 2.23 -0.43
CA GLU A 62 -7.67 1.50 -0.52
C GLU A 62 -7.43 0.04 -0.16
N SER A 63 -8.34 -0.54 0.62
CA SER A 63 -8.27 -1.94 1.00
C SER A 63 -8.30 -2.86 -0.23
N ALA A 64 -7.54 -3.95 -0.19
CA ALA A 64 -7.37 -4.89 -1.30
C ALA A 64 -6.75 -4.28 -2.59
N SER A 65 -6.12 -3.11 -2.52
CA SER A 65 -5.41 -2.52 -3.65
C SER A 65 -4.27 -3.41 -4.16
N SER A 66 -4.08 -3.38 -5.47
CA SER A 66 -2.89 -3.86 -6.16
C SER A 66 -1.81 -2.78 -6.25
N ASN A 67 -0.57 -3.22 -6.49
CA ASN A 67 0.54 -2.33 -6.79
C ASN A 67 0.31 -1.52 -8.09
N ASP A 68 -0.49 -2.03 -9.04
CA ASP A 68 -0.89 -1.28 -10.24
C ASP A 68 -1.74 -0.06 -9.88
N ARG A 69 -2.79 -0.24 -9.05
CA ARG A 69 -3.61 0.86 -8.56
C ARG A 69 -2.77 1.89 -7.80
N ILE A 70 -1.91 1.42 -6.90
CA ILE A 70 -1.04 2.28 -6.08
C ILE A 70 -0.16 3.13 -6.99
N LEU A 71 0.50 2.52 -7.98
CA LEU A 71 1.35 3.24 -8.92
C LEU A 71 0.56 4.22 -9.80
N ARG A 72 -0.58 3.80 -10.35
CA ARG A 72 -1.44 4.64 -11.21
C ARG A 72 -1.95 5.87 -10.45
N THR A 73 -2.59 5.66 -9.31
CA THR A 73 -3.18 6.75 -8.51
C THR A 73 -2.13 7.70 -7.95
N THR A 74 -0.93 7.21 -7.62
CA THR A 74 0.20 8.06 -7.24
C THR A 74 0.63 8.95 -8.41
N ASN A 75 0.80 8.38 -9.61
CA ASN A 75 1.18 9.16 -10.79
C ASN A 75 0.10 10.18 -11.19
N GLU A 76 -1.18 9.79 -11.18
CA GLU A 76 -2.31 10.70 -11.40
C GLU A 76 -2.29 11.87 -10.42
N TRP A 77 -2.00 11.61 -9.14
CA TRP A 77 -1.90 12.68 -8.14
C TRP A 77 -0.71 13.60 -8.42
N LEU A 78 0.48 13.05 -8.66
CA LEU A 78 1.69 13.83 -8.94
C LEU A 78 1.53 14.73 -10.18
N ASN A 79 0.92 14.20 -11.24
CA ASN A 79 0.64 14.95 -12.47
C ASN A 79 -0.28 16.16 -12.24
N ASN A 80 -1.16 16.08 -11.24
CA ASN A 80 -2.15 17.13 -10.95
C ASN A 80 -1.71 18.12 -9.86
N HIS A 81 -0.71 17.78 -9.05
CA HIS A 81 -0.33 18.56 -7.85
C HIS A 81 1.14 19.01 -7.82
N GLY A 82 1.99 18.48 -8.70
CA GLY A 82 3.41 18.84 -8.79
C GLY A 82 4.30 18.15 -7.74
N ASN A 83 5.55 18.63 -7.63
CA ASN A 83 6.65 17.90 -6.99
C ASN A 83 7.01 18.38 -5.57
N ASP A 84 6.37 19.41 -4.99
CA ASP A 84 6.60 19.84 -3.59
C ASP A 84 5.88 18.92 -2.58
N VAL A 85 6.28 17.65 -2.59
CA VAL A 85 5.65 16.57 -1.85
C VAL A 85 6.67 15.53 -1.40
N PHE A 86 6.48 14.98 -0.21
CA PHE A 86 7.15 13.77 0.25
C PHE A 86 6.24 12.55 0.02
N VAL A 87 6.69 11.59 -0.79
CA VAL A 87 5.88 10.42 -1.19
C VAL A 87 6.22 9.22 -0.32
N ILE A 88 5.23 8.63 0.35
CA ILE A 88 5.39 7.39 1.10
C ILE A 88 4.49 6.31 0.50
N ILE A 89 5.08 5.19 0.08
CA ILE A 89 4.33 4.07 -0.48
C ILE A 89 4.56 2.80 0.34
N GLN A 90 3.46 2.21 0.78
CA GLN A 90 3.41 0.82 1.19
C GLN A 90 2.99 -0.04 0.00
N TRP A 91 3.88 -0.91 -0.48
CA TRP A 91 3.56 -1.85 -1.56
C TRP A 91 2.74 -3.02 -1.02
N SER A 92 1.71 -3.39 -1.79
CA SER A 92 0.90 -4.58 -1.55
C SER A 92 1.68 -5.85 -1.88
N THR A 93 1.04 -6.98 -1.65
CA THR A 93 1.51 -8.28 -2.14
C THR A 93 1.60 -8.33 -3.67
N TRP A 94 2.42 -9.25 -4.19
CA TRP A 94 2.85 -9.26 -5.60
C TRP A 94 1.81 -9.80 -6.58
N GLU A 95 0.81 -10.50 -6.10
CA GLU A 95 -0.16 -11.23 -6.93
C GLU A 95 -1.26 -10.37 -7.55
N ARG A 96 -1.56 -9.24 -6.91
CA ARG A 96 -2.77 -8.48 -7.23
C ARG A 96 -2.55 -7.70 -8.52
N GLU A 97 -3.57 -7.67 -9.36
CA GLU A 97 -3.61 -6.87 -10.59
C GLU A 97 -4.75 -5.87 -10.55
N GLU A 98 -4.66 -4.84 -11.39
CA GLU A 98 -5.76 -3.93 -11.69
C GLU A 98 -6.12 -4.03 -13.18
N TRP A 99 -7.39 -4.29 -13.48
CA TRP A 99 -7.88 -4.37 -14.86
C TRP A 99 -8.83 -3.22 -15.16
N LEU A 100 -8.62 -2.55 -16.29
CA LEU A 100 -9.58 -1.61 -16.85
C LEU A 100 -10.59 -2.38 -17.70
N ILE A 101 -11.84 -2.43 -17.27
CA ILE A 101 -12.95 -3.12 -17.95
C ILE A 101 -14.09 -2.12 -18.13
N ASP A 102 -14.49 -1.88 -19.37
CA ASP A 102 -15.60 -0.98 -19.71
C ASP A 102 -15.50 0.41 -19.03
N GLY A 103 -14.26 0.93 -18.95
CA GLY A 103 -13.97 2.23 -18.35
C GLY A 103 -13.85 2.23 -16.82
N ASN A 104 -14.02 1.09 -16.16
CA ASN A 104 -13.92 0.94 -14.70
C ASN A 104 -12.70 0.12 -14.31
N TYR A 105 -12.01 0.52 -13.24
CA TYR A 105 -10.89 -0.25 -12.71
C TYR A 105 -11.38 -1.30 -11.70
N HIS A 106 -10.98 -2.55 -11.92
CA HIS A 106 -11.30 -3.69 -11.06
C HIS A 106 -10.03 -4.21 -10.40
N GLN A 107 -10.04 -4.38 -9.08
CA GLN A 107 -8.97 -5.06 -8.36
C GLN A 107 -9.16 -6.57 -8.48
N ILE A 108 -8.10 -7.26 -8.90
CA ILE A 108 -8.09 -8.70 -9.20
C ILE A 108 -7.13 -9.39 -8.24
N THR A 109 -7.62 -10.40 -7.53
CA THR A 109 -6.84 -11.19 -6.57
C THR A 109 -7.09 -12.69 -6.75
N ALA A 110 -6.35 -13.55 -6.04
CA ALA A 110 -6.60 -15.00 -5.99
C ALA A 110 -7.95 -15.36 -5.38
N SER A 111 -8.41 -14.52 -4.45
CA SER A 111 -9.22 -14.95 -3.33
C SER A 111 -10.72 -14.77 -3.55
N GLY A 112 -11.15 -14.35 -4.75
CA GLY A 112 -12.58 -14.25 -5.06
C GLY A 112 -12.89 -13.67 -6.44
N LEU A 113 -13.90 -14.26 -7.07
CA LEU A 113 -14.46 -13.89 -8.39
C LEU A 113 -15.40 -12.67 -8.36
N ASP A 114 -15.76 -12.19 -7.17
CA ASP A 114 -16.95 -11.35 -6.97
C ASP A 114 -16.83 -9.96 -7.60
N SER A 115 -15.64 -9.56 -8.03
CA SER A 115 -15.34 -8.26 -8.65
C SER A 115 -15.15 -8.31 -10.17
N VAL A 116 -15.22 -9.48 -10.83
CA VAL A 116 -14.92 -9.61 -12.27
C VAL A 116 -16.20 -9.76 -13.11
N PRO A 117 -16.45 -8.83 -14.06
CA PRO A 117 -17.57 -8.94 -14.99
C PRO A 117 -17.58 -10.27 -15.76
N ASP A 118 -18.77 -10.74 -16.13
CA ASP A 118 -18.95 -12.01 -16.84
C ASP A 118 -18.11 -12.11 -18.11
N SER A 119 -17.94 -10.99 -18.82
CA SER A 119 -17.11 -10.87 -20.03
C SER A 119 -15.63 -11.21 -19.80
N HIS A 120 -15.14 -11.14 -18.56
CA HIS A 120 -13.73 -11.33 -18.20
C HIS A 120 -13.48 -12.58 -17.34
N ARG A 121 -14.50 -13.41 -17.09
CA ARG A 121 -14.36 -14.65 -16.29
C ARG A 121 -13.35 -15.62 -16.87
N GLN A 122 -13.26 -15.74 -18.20
CA GLN A 122 -12.29 -16.65 -18.83
C GLN A 122 -10.85 -16.16 -18.62
N LYS A 123 -10.60 -14.86 -18.84
CA LYS A 123 -9.32 -14.23 -18.53
C LYS A 123 -8.94 -14.39 -17.05
N TYR A 124 -9.91 -14.26 -16.14
CA TYR A 124 -9.68 -14.52 -14.73
C TYR A 124 -9.30 -15.98 -14.44
N LYS A 125 -9.98 -16.95 -15.06
CA LYS A 125 -9.62 -18.37 -14.94
C LYS A 125 -8.19 -18.61 -15.43
N GLU A 126 -7.79 -18.00 -16.53
CA GLU A 126 -6.42 -18.07 -17.06
C GLU A 126 -5.41 -17.43 -16.10
N PHE A 127 -5.72 -16.25 -15.55
CA PHE A 127 -4.90 -15.61 -14.52
C PHE A 127 -4.69 -16.51 -13.29
N VAL A 128 -5.74 -17.22 -12.84
CA VAL A 128 -5.64 -18.17 -11.74
C VAL A 128 -4.88 -19.44 -12.15
N ALA A 129 -5.14 -19.97 -13.35
CA ALA A 129 -4.62 -21.24 -13.86
C ALA A 129 -3.15 -21.18 -14.33
N ASP A 130 -2.68 -20.03 -14.84
CA ASP A 130 -1.27 -19.78 -15.14
C ASP A 130 -0.38 -19.80 -13.88
N GLY A 131 -1.01 -20.05 -12.73
CA GLY A 131 -0.34 -20.66 -11.60
C GLY A 131 0.68 -19.71 -11.01
N TRP A 132 0.19 -18.63 -10.38
CA TRP A 132 0.80 -18.03 -9.20
C TRP A 132 2.34 -18.11 -9.14
N ASN A 133 3.02 -17.68 -10.21
CA ASN A 133 4.46 -17.71 -10.22
C ASN A 133 4.96 -16.50 -9.42
N GLY A 134 4.90 -16.62 -8.09
CA GLY A 134 5.27 -15.56 -7.17
C GLY A 134 6.70 -15.05 -7.41
N PHE A 135 7.60 -15.88 -7.96
CA PHE A 135 8.92 -15.42 -8.38
C PHE A 135 8.86 -14.44 -9.56
N ARG A 136 8.10 -14.77 -10.62
CA ARG A 136 7.94 -13.88 -11.78
C ARG A 136 7.30 -12.55 -11.37
N ARG A 137 6.28 -12.59 -10.51
CA ARG A 137 5.58 -11.38 -10.06
C ARG A 137 6.42 -10.52 -9.11
N GLU A 138 7.14 -11.14 -8.18
CA GLU A 138 8.07 -10.44 -7.31
C GLU A 138 9.17 -9.75 -8.13
N HIS A 139 9.76 -10.44 -9.11
CA HIS A 139 10.75 -9.84 -9.99
C HIS A 139 10.18 -8.70 -10.86
N HIS A 140 8.98 -8.90 -11.41
CA HIS A 140 8.26 -7.86 -12.16
C HIS A 140 8.08 -6.59 -11.33
N TRP A 141 7.58 -6.72 -10.09
CA TRP A 141 7.38 -5.59 -9.20
C TRP A 141 8.68 -4.97 -8.72
N HIS A 142 9.73 -5.77 -8.49
CA HIS A 142 11.06 -5.27 -8.16
C HIS A 142 11.58 -4.32 -9.25
N VAL A 143 11.45 -4.70 -10.52
CA VAL A 143 11.87 -3.87 -11.67
C VAL A 143 11.00 -2.61 -11.79
N ARG A 144 9.68 -2.73 -11.66
CA ARG A 144 8.77 -1.56 -11.79
C ARG A 144 8.92 -0.56 -10.66
N ILE A 145 9.04 -1.04 -9.42
CA ILE A 145 9.25 -0.17 -8.26
C ILE A 145 10.61 0.52 -8.37
N ARG A 146 11.64 -0.17 -8.89
CA ARG A 146 12.94 0.43 -9.16
C ARG A 146 12.82 1.54 -10.21
N ALA A 147 12.14 1.29 -11.33
CA ALA A 147 11.93 2.31 -12.35
C ALA A 147 11.19 3.53 -11.80
N PHE A 148 10.23 3.31 -10.89
CA PHE A 148 9.50 4.39 -10.23
C PHE A 148 10.37 5.17 -9.23
N HIS A 149 11.22 4.49 -8.45
CA HIS A 149 12.24 5.13 -7.62
C HIS A 149 13.17 6.03 -8.45
N GLU A 150 13.71 5.51 -9.55
CA GLU A 150 14.60 6.25 -10.45
C GLU A 150 13.89 7.47 -11.06
N TYR A 151 12.60 7.34 -11.41
CA TYR A 151 11.76 8.45 -11.86
C TYR A 151 11.62 9.53 -10.78
N LEU A 152 11.22 9.18 -9.55
CA LEU A 152 11.05 10.16 -8.46
C LEU A 152 12.38 10.86 -8.12
N THR A 153 13.48 10.10 -8.06
CA THR A 153 14.83 10.65 -7.84
C THR A 153 15.20 11.67 -8.92
N LYS A 154 14.95 11.34 -10.21
CA LYS A 154 15.21 12.26 -11.33
C LYS A 154 14.34 13.52 -11.25
N GLN A 155 13.13 13.43 -10.71
CA GLN A 155 12.23 14.56 -10.49
C GLN A 155 12.53 15.34 -9.21
N HIS A 156 13.55 14.93 -8.44
CA HIS A 156 13.88 15.46 -7.12
C HIS A 156 12.70 15.39 -6.12
N ILE A 157 11.87 14.37 -6.24
CA ILE A 157 10.76 14.10 -5.32
C ILE A 157 11.28 13.21 -4.19
N PRO A 158 11.35 13.70 -2.94
CA PRO A 158 11.75 12.87 -1.82
C PRO A 158 10.70 11.78 -1.59
N HIS A 159 11.14 10.56 -1.31
CA HIS A 159 10.24 9.44 -1.15
C HIS A 159 10.80 8.32 -0.28
N LEU A 160 9.90 7.56 0.33
CA LEU A 160 10.18 6.39 1.16
C LEU A 160 9.21 5.25 0.81
N PHE A 161 9.75 4.09 0.49
CA PHE A 161 8.98 2.88 0.21
C PHE A 161 9.13 1.85 1.34
N PHE A 162 8.12 1.01 1.50
CA PHE A 162 8.22 -0.21 2.30
C PHE A 162 7.19 -1.24 1.83
N ASN A 163 7.31 -2.46 2.34
CA ASN A 163 6.47 -3.60 2.01
C ASN A 163 5.37 -3.84 3.04
N GLY A 164 4.15 -4.17 2.61
CA GLY A 164 3.02 -4.50 3.51
C GLY A 164 3.15 -5.88 4.16
N ASN A 165 2.83 -6.93 3.41
CA ASN A 165 2.82 -8.33 3.88
C ASN A 165 3.95 -9.20 3.30
N SER A 166 4.59 -8.76 2.23
CA SER A 166 5.62 -9.54 1.53
C SER A 166 6.74 -8.64 1.07
N TRP A 167 7.97 -9.10 1.18
CA TRP A 167 9.16 -8.38 0.72
C TRP A 167 9.91 -9.17 -0.36
N PHE A 168 10.96 -8.60 -0.93
CA PHE A 168 11.69 -9.16 -2.07
C PHE A 168 12.60 -10.34 -1.69
N LYS A 169 12.00 -11.44 -1.19
CA LYS A 169 12.71 -12.61 -0.66
C LYS A 169 13.44 -13.45 -1.70
N LYS A 170 12.98 -13.42 -2.95
CA LYS A 170 13.47 -14.25 -4.04
C LYS A 170 14.29 -13.47 -5.07
N VAL A 171 14.38 -12.15 -4.95
CA VAL A 171 15.26 -11.31 -5.80
C VAL A 171 16.72 -11.68 -5.53
N LYS A 172 17.42 -12.18 -6.56
CA LYS A 172 18.82 -12.64 -6.46
C LYS A 172 19.85 -11.52 -6.55
N ALA A 173 19.48 -10.40 -7.17
CA ALA A 173 20.34 -9.23 -7.35
C ALA A 173 19.68 -8.03 -6.65
N PRO A 174 19.96 -7.82 -5.35
CA PRO A 174 19.46 -6.66 -4.62
C PRO A 174 19.88 -5.37 -5.34
N TYR A 175 18.97 -4.40 -5.32
CA TYR A 175 19.23 -3.04 -5.77
C TYR A 175 19.51 -2.17 -4.54
N ASP A 176 20.44 -1.23 -4.67
CA ASP A 176 20.69 -0.24 -3.63
C ASP A 176 19.69 0.91 -3.78
N TRP A 177 18.74 0.98 -2.86
CA TRP A 177 17.70 2.01 -2.82
C TRP A 177 18.13 3.25 -2.02
N GLY A 178 19.37 3.26 -1.49
CA GLY A 178 19.79 4.21 -0.47
C GLY A 178 18.84 4.20 0.73
N LEU A 179 18.37 5.38 1.12
CA LEU A 179 17.45 5.58 2.26
C LEU A 179 15.98 5.65 1.83
N SER A 180 15.68 5.46 0.53
CA SER A 180 14.33 5.58 -0.03
C SER A 180 13.51 4.30 0.02
N TYR A 181 14.04 3.21 0.59
CA TYR A 181 13.30 1.98 0.81
C TYR A 181 13.69 1.35 2.14
N TRP A 182 12.72 1.25 3.05
CA TRP A 182 12.90 0.59 4.33
C TRP A 182 12.86 -0.93 4.17
N GLU A 183 13.98 -1.59 4.49
CA GLU A 183 14.14 -3.06 4.60
C GLU A 183 13.57 -3.89 3.42
N PRO A 184 13.81 -3.53 2.14
CA PRO A 184 13.17 -4.16 0.97
C PRO A 184 13.37 -5.67 0.83
N TYR A 185 14.45 -6.21 1.43
CA TYR A 185 14.92 -7.59 1.27
C TYR A 185 14.97 -8.37 2.58
N THR A 186 14.35 -7.85 3.64
CA THR A 186 14.59 -8.36 5.00
C THR A 186 13.34 -8.29 5.86
N SER A 187 12.44 -7.32 5.60
CA SER A 187 11.27 -7.13 6.43
C SER A 187 10.10 -6.50 5.67
N SER A 188 8.95 -6.53 6.33
CA SER A 188 7.72 -5.87 5.92
C SER A 188 7.07 -5.21 7.13
N TYR A 189 6.06 -4.38 6.90
CA TYR A 189 5.19 -3.81 7.93
C TYR A 189 4.64 -4.90 8.86
N HIS A 190 4.12 -5.97 8.27
CA HIS A 190 3.61 -7.13 9.00
C HIS A 190 4.70 -7.78 9.85
N ASP A 191 5.86 -8.10 9.25
CA ASP A 191 6.95 -8.73 9.96
C ASP A 191 7.42 -7.87 11.14
N TRP A 192 7.63 -6.56 10.93
CA TRP A 192 8.08 -5.67 11.98
C TRP A 192 7.10 -5.63 13.15
N LEU A 193 5.80 -5.55 12.87
CA LEU A 193 4.79 -5.51 13.92
C LEU A 193 4.77 -6.80 14.75
N GLN A 194 4.85 -7.97 14.10
CA GLN A 194 4.94 -9.25 14.80
C GLN A 194 6.19 -9.32 15.68
N HIS A 195 7.35 -8.92 15.16
CA HIS A 195 8.61 -8.90 15.92
C HIS A 195 8.57 -7.91 17.11
N ASN A 196 7.73 -6.87 17.03
CA ASN A 196 7.53 -5.89 18.10
C ASN A 196 6.32 -6.23 19.00
N GLY A 197 5.82 -7.46 18.97
CA GLY A 197 4.81 -7.97 19.90
C GLY A 197 3.37 -7.55 19.59
N HIS A 198 3.13 -6.95 18.41
CA HIS A 198 1.78 -6.66 17.94
C HIS A 198 1.17 -7.88 17.26
N ARG A 199 -0.12 -8.10 17.50
CA ARG A 199 -0.90 -9.19 16.91
C ARG A 199 -1.94 -8.63 15.95
N THR A 200 -2.37 -9.46 15.03
CA THR A 200 -3.51 -9.13 14.16
C THR A 200 -4.79 -9.03 14.98
N VAL A 201 -5.78 -8.31 14.47
CA VAL A 201 -7.08 -8.07 15.15
C VAL A 201 -7.86 -9.36 15.39
N SER A 202 -7.62 -10.40 14.59
CA SER A 202 -8.12 -11.76 14.78
C SER A 202 -7.17 -12.79 14.17
N SER A 203 -7.39 -14.09 14.45
CA SER A 203 -6.60 -15.19 13.87
C SER A 203 -6.73 -15.30 12.35
N ASP A 204 -7.85 -14.82 11.81
CA ASP A 204 -8.21 -14.94 10.39
C ASP A 204 -8.02 -13.63 9.62
N SER A 205 -7.53 -12.59 10.31
CA SER A 205 -7.22 -11.28 9.72
C SER A 205 -5.72 -11.08 9.57
N TYR A 206 -5.35 -10.27 8.58
CA TYR A 206 -4.00 -9.78 8.39
C TYR A 206 -3.82 -8.35 8.90
N HIS A 207 -4.87 -7.72 9.44
CA HIS A 207 -4.87 -6.32 9.85
C HIS A 207 -4.57 -6.14 11.33
N TYR A 208 -4.26 -4.91 11.72
CA TYR A 208 -3.75 -4.56 13.03
C TYR A 208 -4.56 -3.45 13.69
N ASP A 209 -4.55 -3.43 15.02
CA ASP A 209 -5.28 -2.44 15.81
C ASP A 209 -4.63 -1.04 15.75
N GLU A 210 -5.34 -0.05 16.29
CA GLU A 210 -4.83 1.33 16.41
C GLU A 210 -3.45 1.42 17.09
N ARG A 211 -3.15 0.54 18.06
CA ARG A 211 -1.88 0.59 18.81
C ARG A 211 -0.70 0.23 17.91
N ALA A 212 -0.87 -0.81 17.10
CA ALA A 212 0.10 -1.23 16.10
C ALA A 212 0.30 -0.16 15.02
N HIS A 213 -0.77 0.44 14.50
CA HIS A 213 -0.67 1.58 13.57
C HIS A 213 0.11 2.75 14.20
N GLY A 214 -0.14 3.07 15.46
CA GLY A 214 0.61 4.09 16.19
C GLY A 214 2.08 3.73 16.41
N ALA A 215 2.40 2.46 16.65
CA ALA A 215 3.78 1.99 16.79
C ALA A 215 4.56 2.12 15.48
N TRP A 216 3.95 1.68 14.38
CA TRP A 216 4.54 1.83 13.05
C TRP A 216 4.75 3.29 12.66
N ALA A 217 3.77 4.16 12.92
CA ALA A 217 3.89 5.60 12.64
C ALA A 217 5.09 6.23 13.38
N ARG A 218 5.31 5.89 14.66
CA ARG A 218 6.48 6.35 15.43
C ARG A 218 7.80 5.80 14.88
N HIS A 219 7.81 4.54 14.46
CA HIS A 219 8.99 3.91 13.85
C HIS A 219 9.37 4.62 12.54
N MET A 220 8.40 4.83 11.64
CA MET A 220 8.60 5.57 10.40
C MET A 220 9.01 7.02 10.64
N MET A 221 8.39 7.71 11.61
CA MET A 221 8.78 9.08 11.97
C MET A 221 10.26 9.16 12.38
N ARG A 222 10.72 8.25 13.26
CA ARG A 222 12.14 8.21 13.65
C ARG A 222 13.03 7.96 12.45
N HIS A 223 12.69 6.97 11.62
CA HIS A 223 13.44 6.67 10.41
C HIS A 223 13.56 7.90 9.49
N ILE A 224 12.46 8.63 9.25
CA ILE A 224 12.43 9.84 8.43
C ILE A 224 13.34 10.94 9.01
N LEU A 225 13.26 11.19 10.32
CA LEU A 225 14.02 12.26 10.97
C LEU A 225 15.52 11.92 11.10
N ASP A 226 15.85 10.70 11.51
CA ASP A 226 17.23 10.25 11.69
C ASP A 226 18.01 10.25 10.36
N ASN A 227 17.30 10.00 9.26
CA ASN A 227 17.86 9.99 7.91
C ASN A 227 17.67 11.30 7.12
N LYS A 228 17.07 12.33 7.73
CA LYS A 228 16.84 13.65 7.13
C LYS A 228 16.15 13.56 5.75
N LEU A 229 15.11 12.73 5.66
CA LEU A 229 14.34 12.57 4.42
C LEU A 229 13.40 13.74 4.14
N ILE A 230 13.16 14.58 5.15
CA ILE A 230 12.42 15.84 5.11
C ILE A 230 13.16 16.92 5.90
#